data_AF-A0A7Y5UXQ2-F1
#
_entry.id   AF-A0A7Y5UXQ2-F1
#
_cell.length_a   1.000
_cell.length_b   1.000
_cell.length_c   1.000
_cell.angle_alpha   90.00
_cell.angle_beta   90.00
_cell.angle_gamma   90.00
#
_symmetry.space_group_name_H-M   'P 1'
#
loop_
_entity.id
_entity.type
_entity.pdbx_description
1 polymer ?
#
loop_
_entity_poly.entity_id
_entity_poly.type
_entity_poly.pdbx_seq_one_letter_code
_entity_poly.pdbx_strand_id
1 'polypeptide(L)'
;PPSAAGSTWLRRLGEHETAFASGWMRLRGARRRRGMARGFVLSDHADWPALLQTIAQTGARRVYATHGYSDVLARHLRELGYEAAALRTLYEGEAED
;
A
#
# COMPACT_ATOMS: atom_id res chain seq x y z
N PRO A 1 9.29 3.38 18.39
CA PRO A 1 8.73 4.62 17.77
C PRO A 1 9.76 5.20 16.78
N PRO A 2 9.34 5.90 15.70
CA PRO A 2 10.26 6.45 14.71
C PRO A 2 11.32 7.37 15.32
N SER A 3 10.95 8.15 16.32
CA SER A 3 11.84 9.03 17.10
C SER A 3 12.97 8.32 17.84
N ALA A 4 12.85 7.01 18.07
CA ALA A 4 13.90 6.21 18.69
C ALA A 4 14.88 5.59 17.68
N ALA A 5 14.57 5.61 16.38
CA ALA A 5 15.42 5.01 15.35
C ALA A 5 16.79 5.71 15.31
N GLY A 6 17.87 4.95 15.46
CA GLY A 6 19.24 5.48 15.50
C GLY A 6 19.62 6.21 16.81
N SER A 7 18.69 6.33 17.77
CA SER A 7 18.94 7.02 19.03
C SER A 7 19.78 6.17 20.01
N THR A 8 20.45 6.82 20.94
CA THR A 8 21.22 6.15 22.00
C THR A 8 20.35 5.36 22.98
N TRP A 9 19.04 5.61 23.00
CA TRP A 9 18.06 4.87 23.80
C TRP A 9 17.96 3.40 23.36
N LEU A 10 18.04 3.11 22.06
CA LEU A 10 18.04 1.74 21.53
C LEU A 10 19.18 0.89 22.10
N ARG A 11 20.34 1.50 22.41
CA ARG A 11 21.49 0.79 23.00
C ARG A 11 21.19 0.20 24.38
N ARG A 12 20.16 0.69 25.07
CA ARG A 12 19.74 0.18 26.39
C ARG A 12 19.01 -1.17 26.29
N LEU A 13 18.57 -1.58 25.10
CA LEU A 13 17.85 -2.83 24.88
C LEU A 13 18.78 -4.05 24.74
N GLY A 14 20.11 -3.86 24.74
CA GLY A 14 21.08 -4.94 24.51
C GLY A 14 21.15 -5.33 23.04
N GLU A 15 21.32 -6.63 22.76
CA GLU A 15 21.27 -7.16 21.39
C GLU A 15 19.85 -7.00 20.81
N HIS A 16 19.74 -6.28 19.69
CA HIS A 16 18.45 -5.98 19.07
C HIS A 16 18.57 -5.90 17.55
N GLU A 17 17.46 -6.18 16.86
CA GLU A 17 17.29 -5.93 15.43
C GLU A 17 16.15 -4.95 15.19
N THR A 18 16.23 -4.19 14.09
CA THR A 18 15.15 -3.29 13.66
C THR A 18 14.36 -3.91 12.52
N ALA A 19 13.04 -3.76 12.59
CA ALA A 19 12.14 -4.23 11.55
C ALA A 19 11.07 -3.20 11.21
N PHE A 20 10.47 -3.34 10.03
CA PHE A 20 9.38 -2.47 9.57
C PHE A 20 8.26 -3.26 8.93
N ALA A 21 7.03 -2.92 9.30
CA ALA A 21 5.82 -3.52 8.78
C ALA A 21 5.11 -2.51 7.88
N SER A 22 5.03 -2.81 6.59
CA SER A 22 4.36 -1.97 5.59
C SER A 22 4.13 -2.74 4.30
N GLY A 23 3.04 -2.46 3.58
CA GLY A 23 2.77 -3.03 2.25
C GLY A 23 3.91 -2.77 1.26
N TRP A 24 4.58 -1.63 1.41
CA TRP A 24 5.76 -1.26 0.62
C TRP A 24 6.97 -2.18 0.82
N MET A 25 7.01 -2.99 1.90
CA MET A 25 8.06 -3.99 2.09
C MET A 25 8.02 -5.10 1.03
N ARG A 26 6.95 -5.19 0.23
CA ARG A 26 6.88 -6.02 -0.97
C ARG A 26 7.81 -5.52 -2.08
N LEU A 27 8.12 -4.23 -2.12
CA LEU A 27 9.00 -3.63 -3.13
C LEU A 27 10.47 -3.67 -2.69
N ARG A 28 11.34 -4.31 -3.50
CA ARG A 28 12.79 -4.39 -3.24
C ARG A 28 13.42 -3.01 -2.99
N GLY A 29 13.01 -1.99 -3.74
CA GLY A 29 13.54 -0.64 -3.63
C GLY A 29 13.22 0.03 -2.29
N ALA A 30 11.97 -0.06 -1.83
CA ALA A 30 11.55 0.49 -0.54
C ALA A 30 12.25 -0.21 0.63
N ARG A 31 12.36 -1.55 0.57
CA ARG A 31 13.10 -2.33 1.57
C ARG A 31 14.57 -1.93 1.64
N ARG A 32 15.23 -1.75 0.48
CA ARG A 32 16.63 -1.33 0.41
C ARG A 32 16.86 0.10 0.96
N ARG A 33 16.00 1.05 0.60
CA ARG A 33 16.14 2.46 1.03
C ARG A 33 16.08 2.63 2.55
N ARG A 34 15.31 1.79 3.25
CA ARG A 34 15.11 1.93 4.70
C ARG A 34 16.19 1.24 5.55
N GLY A 35 17.11 0.47 4.96
CA GLY A 35 18.29 -0.06 5.66
C GLY A 35 18.01 -0.94 6.89
N MET A 36 16.78 -1.47 7.01
CA MET A 36 16.34 -2.26 8.16
C MET A 36 16.71 -3.74 8.01
N ALA A 37 16.97 -4.40 9.14
CA ALA A 37 17.37 -5.82 9.16
C ALA A 37 16.24 -6.72 8.63
N ARG A 38 14.99 -6.36 8.92
CA ARG A 38 13.81 -7.14 8.49
C ARG A 38 12.66 -6.26 8.00
N GLY A 39 11.97 -6.72 6.96
CA GLY A 39 10.74 -6.11 6.45
C GLY A 39 9.60 -7.11 6.46
N PHE A 40 8.44 -6.69 6.94
CA PHE A 40 7.20 -7.46 6.93
C PHE A 40 6.20 -6.80 5.99
N VAL A 41 5.65 -7.58 5.05
CA VAL A 41 4.61 -7.11 4.13
C VAL A 41 3.28 -7.14 4.87
N LEU A 42 2.90 -6.00 5.43
CA LEU A 42 1.66 -5.83 6.19
C LEU A 42 1.02 -4.49 5.84
N SER A 43 -0.25 -4.52 5.45
CA SER A 43 -1.05 -3.34 5.13
C SER A 43 -2.52 -3.64 5.40
N ASP A 44 -3.25 -2.58 5.68
CA ASP A 44 -4.71 -2.51 5.74
C ASP A 44 -5.39 -2.41 4.35
N HIS A 45 -4.62 -2.26 3.27
CA HIS A 45 -5.14 -2.25 1.90
C HIS A 45 -5.23 -3.66 1.30
N ALA A 46 -6.28 -3.87 0.50
CA ALA A 46 -6.40 -5.06 -0.34
C ALA A 46 -5.31 -5.08 -1.43
N ASP A 47 -4.75 -6.26 -1.68
CA ASP A 47 -3.89 -6.44 -2.85
C ASP A 47 -4.72 -6.61 -4.13
N TRP A 48 -4.03 -6.67 -5.27
CA TRP A 48 -4.71 -6.64 -6.57
C TRP A 48 -5.70 -7.80 -6.78
N PRO A 49 -5.35 -9.08 -6.54
CA PRO A 49 -6.32 -10.17 -6.64
C PRO A 49 -7.51 -10.02 -5.70
N ALA A 50 -7.27 -9.66 -4.43
CA ALA A 50 -8.36 -9.48 -3.46
C ALA A 50 -9.29 -8.33 -3.88
N LEU A 51 -8.74 -7.22 -4.38
CA LEU A 51 -9.52 -6.08 -4.86
C LEU A 51 -10.45 -6.48 -6.03
N LEU A 52 -9.93 -7.17 -7.04
CA LEU A 52 -10.74 -7.63 -8.18
C LEU A 52 -11.82 -8.64 -7.74
N GLN A 53 -11.46 -9.57 -6.85
CA GLN A 53 -12.41 -10.51 -6.28
C GLN A 53 -13.53 -9.79 -5.53
N THR A 54 -13.20 -8.83 -4.67
CA THR A 54 -14.19 -8.04 -3.93
C THR A 54 -15.11 -7.28 -4.88
N ILE A 55 -14.57 -6.63 -5.91
CA ILE A 55 -15.37 -5.93 -6.92
C ILE A 55 -16.35 -6.90 -7.59
N ALA A 56 -15.89 -8.08 -8.00
CA ALA A 56 -16.77 -9.08 -8.59
C ALA A 56 -17.87 -9.56 -7.61
N GLN A 57 -17.51 -9.80 -6.34
CA GLN A 57 -18.44 -10.21 -5.29
C GLN A 57 -19.51 -9.16 -4.98
N THR A 58 -19.23 -7.87 -5.21
CA THR A 58 -20.25 -6.81 -5.03
C THR A 58 -21.39 -6.87 -6.04
N GLY A 59 -21.18 -7.50 -7.21
CA GLY A 59 -22.13 -7.45 -8.32
C GLY A 59 -22.31 -6.06 -8.93
N ALA A 60 -21.42 -5.10 -8.62
CA ALA A 60 -21.53 -3.73 -9.13
C ALA A 60 -21.40 -3.68 -10.66
N ARG A 61 -22.38 -3.05 -11.31
CA ARG A 61 -22.34 -2.79 -12.76
C ARG A 61 -21.39 -1.65 -13.12
N ARG A 62 -21.23 -0.70 -12.20
CA ARG A 62 -20.41 0.50 -12.35
C ARG A 62 -19.46 0.67 -11.18
N VAL A 63 -18.19 0.97 -11.46
CA VAL A 63 -17.12 1.11 -10.46
C VAL A 63 -16.38 2.42 -10.66
N TYR A 64 -16.28 3.24 -9.62
CA TYR A 64 -15.49 4.46 -9.62
C TYR A 64 -14.28 4.28 -8.71
N ALA A 65 -13.07 4.35 -9.29
CA ALA A 65 -11.82 4.19 -8.54
C ALA A 65 -11.29 5.55 -8.07
N THR A 66 -10.84 5.65 -6.83
CA THR A 66 -10.15 6.82 -6.27
C THR A 66 -8.88 6.38 -5.55
N HIS A 67 -7.92 7.30 -5.42
CA HIS A 67 -6.58 7.09 -4.85
C HIS A 67 -5.72 6.06 -5.62
N GLY A 68 -4.40 6.14 -5.43
CA GLY A 68 -3.44 5.24 -6.07
C GLY A 68 -3.54 5.20 -7.61
N TYR A 69 -3.30 4.02 -8.20
CA TYR A 69 -3.32 3.80 -9.65
C TYR A 69 -4.74 3.67 -10.22
N SER A 70 -5.61 4.62 -9.91
CA SER A 70 -7.03 4.61 -10.25
C SER A 70 -7.32 4.45 -11.74
N ASP A 71 -6.56 5.14 -12.61
CA ASP A 71 -6.72 5.01 -14.07
C ASP A 71 -6.38 3.60 -14.57
N VAL A 72 -5.39 2.96 -13.96
CA VAL A 72 -4.97 1.59 -14.30
C VAL A 72 -6.06 0.60 -13.92
N LEU A 73 -6.61 0.72 -12.70
CA LEU A 73 -7.73 -0.11 -12.25
C LEU A 73 -8.95 0.08 -13.14
N ALA A 74 -9.36 1.32 -13.38
CA ALA A 74 -10.51 1.61 -14.21
C ALA A 74 -10.34 1.08 -15.64
N ARG A 75 -9.14 1.18 -16.23
CA ARG A 75 -8.85 0.56 -17.54
C ARG A 75 -9.02 -0.95 -17.50
N HIS A 76 -8.42 -1.61 -16.52
CA HIS A 76 -8.49 -3.07 -16.42
C HIS A 76 -9.93 -3.57 -16.22
N LEU A 77 -10.71 -2.90 -15.37
CA LEU A 77 -12.12 -3.25 -15.16
C LEU A 77 -12.96 -3.07 -16.43
N ARG A 78 -12.68 -2.06 -17.27
CA ARG A 78 -13.33 -1.92 -18.58
C ARG A 78 -12.99 -3.08 -19.53
N GLU A 79 -11.77 -3.59 -19.51
CA GLU A 79 -11.37 -4.79 -20.29
C GLU A 79 -12.14 -6.04 -19.82
N LEU A 80 -12.52 -6.09 -18.54
CA LEU A 80 -13.36 -7.14 -17.97
C LEU A 80 -14.88 -6.91 -18.15
N GLY A 81 -15.28 -5.83 -18.83
CA GLY A 81 -16.68 -5.53 -19.16
C GLY A 81 -17.44 -4.67 -18.14
N TYR A 82 -16.77 -4.12 -17.13
CA TYR A 82 -17.40 -3.19 -16.18
C TYR A 82 -17.50 -1.77 -16.76
N GLU A 83 -18.53 -1.02 -16.37
CA GLU A 83 -18.53 0.43 -16.52
C GLU A 83 -17.60 1.03 -15.45
N ALA A 84 -16.34 1.34 -15.79
CA ALA A 84 -15.38 1.82 -14.80
C ALA A 84 -14.68 3.14 -15.19
N ALA A 85 -14.49 4.02 -14.21
CA ALA A 85 -13.80 5.31 -14.38
C ALA A 85 -12.99 5.68 -13.13
N ALA A 86 -11.91 6.44 -13.33
CA ALA A 86 -11.22 7.10 -12.21
C ALA A 86 -12.03 8.33 -11.78
N LEU A 87 -12.26 8.47 -10.49
CA LEU A 87 -12.89 9.61 -9.87
C LEU A 87 -11.80 10.58 -9.41
N ARG A 88 -11.77 11.77 -10.03
CA ARG A 88 -10.93 12.86 -9.53
C ARG A 88 -11.62 13.45 -8.30
N THR A 89 -10.97 13.32 -7.16
CA THR A 89 -11.42 13.93 -5.91
C THR A 89 -10.60 15.19 -5.64
N LEU A 90 -11.12 16.08 -4.79
CA LEU A 90 -10.38 17.25 -4.30
C LEU A 90 -9.32 16.87 -3.24
N TYR A 91 -9.19 15.58 -2.92
CA TYR A 91 -8.33 15.07 -1.87
C TYR A 91 -7.04 14.51 -2.51
N GLU A 92 -5.90 15.10 -2.17
CA GLU A 92 -4.60 14.75 -2.77
C GLU A 92 -3.99 13.46 -2.20
N GLY A 93 -4.62 12.81 -1.22
CA GLY A 93 -4.09 11.62 -0.56
C GLY A 93 -3.24 11.94 0.67
N GLU A 94 -2.64 10.91 1.27
CA GLU A 94 -1.56 11.08 2.25
C GLU A 94 -0.27 11.44 1.49
N ALA A 95 0.44 12.48 1.92
CA ALA A 95 1.73 12.84 1.34
C ALA A 95 2.72 11.67 1.52
N GLU A 96 3.43 11.29 0.46
CA GLU A 96 4.52 10.33 0.57
C GLU A 96 5.67 10.98 1.37
N ASP A 97 5.81 10.59 2.64
CA ASP A 97 7.00 10.86 3.48
C ASP A 97 8.27 10.15 2.97
#